data_AF-A0A959STG1-F1
#
_entry.id   AF-A0A959STG1-F1
#
_cell.length_a   1.000
_cell.length_b   1.000
_cell.length_c   1.000
_cell.angle_alpha   90.00
_cell.angle_beta   90.00
_cell.angle_gamma   90.00
#
_symmetry.space_group_name_H-M   'P 1'
#
loop_
_entity.id
_entity.type
_entity.pdbx_description
1 polymer ?
#
loop_
_entity_poly.entity_id
_entity_poly.type
_entity_poly.pdbx_seq_one_letter_code
_entity_poly.pdbx_strand_id
1 'polypeptide(L)'
;MKRILPVLMCLFTQATFAQNVDELIQKYADALGGLDNIKKIETCKMTGTGTQQGITFPVTLQIINGKAMRLDVEVMGQKIINCYNNGTGWKQNPFEGIESPTEVVDDELAELKSQTYLANPLIDYKERGNTVELAGTENINGTDASKIILTDAATGKKTTYYLDAQTSMPIKTVSTRDINGMEMEVETFSDDLKDINGLKFFMSRSQKIDGQEILSIKFDKVELNVPIDESIFKM
;
A
#
# COMPACT_ATOMS: atom_id res chain seq x y z
N MET A 1 34.21 -37.30 -46.31
CA MET A 1 32.85 -37.16 -45.73
C MET A 1 32.98 -36.58 -44.33
N LYS A 2 32.75 -35.28 -44.14
CA LYS A 2 32.65 -34.65 -42.81
C LYS A 2 31.32 -33.89 -42.79
N ARG A 3 30.34 -34.44 -42.09
CA ARG A 3 29.00 -33.85 -41.94
C ARG A 3 29.08 -32.77 -40.85
N ILE A 4 28.89 -31.51 -41.23
CA ILE A 4 28.73 -30.40 -40.29
C ILE A 4 27.22 -30.31 -40.00
N LEU A 5 26.84 -30.55 -38.75
CA LEU A 5 25.48 -30.44 -38.25
C LEU A 5 25.26 -29.00 -37.78
N PRO A 6 24.25 -28.26 -38.28
CA PRO A 6 23.95 -26.93 -37.75
C PRO A 6 23.20 -27.08 -36.42
N VAL A 7 23.77 -26.54 -35.35
CA VAL A 7 23.08 -26.35 -34.07
C VAL A 7 22.10 -25.19 -34.25
N LEU A 8 20.81 -25.51 -34.25
CA LEU A 8 19.73 -24.52 -34.28
C LEU A 8 19.64 -23.89 -32.88
N MET A 9 20.10 -22.65 -32.75
CA MET A 9 20.02 -21.86 -31.53
C MET A 9 18.60 -21.29 -31.42
N CYS A 10 17.73 -21.94 -30.63
CA CYS A 10 16.43 -21.38 -30.25
C CYS A 10 16.64 -20.18 -29.30
N LEU A 11 16.52 -18.98 -29.84
CA LEU A 11 16.34 -17.75 -29.05
C LEU A 11 14.97 -17.83 -28.35
N PHE A 12 14.98 -18.12 -27.04
CA PHE A 12 13.80 -17.94 -26.19
C PHE A 12 13.49 -16.44 -26.10
N THR A 13 12.45 -15.99 -26.79
CA THR A 13 11.89 -14.64 -26.63
C THR A 13 11.08 -14.58 -25.34
N GLN A 14 11.72 -14.23 -24.21
CA GLN A 14 11.04 -13.99 -22.94
C GLN A 14 10.69 -12.50 -22.68
N ALA A 15 10.60 -11.66 -23.72
CA ALA A 15 10.65 -10.20 -23.55
C ALA A 15 9.40 -9.41 -23.95
N THR A 16 8.18 -9.95 -23.85
CA THR A 16 6.96 -9.21 -24.28
C THR A 16 5.90 -8.98 -23.20
N PHE A 17 5.97 -9.64 -22.04
CA PHE A 17 4.99 -9.40 -20.96
C PHE A 17 5.38 -8.27 -20.00
N ALA A 18 6.68 -8.09 -19.75
CA ALA A 18 7.18 -7.05 -18.83
C ALA A 18 6.98 -5.62 -19.36
N GLN A 19 7.01 -5.41 -20.67
CA GLN A 19 6.76 -4.08 -21.26
C GLN A 19 5.32 -3.61 -21.02
N ASN A 20 4.35 -4.53 -20.98
CA ASN A 20 2.93 -4.19 -20.77
C ASN A 20 2.63 -3.86 -19.30
N VAL A 21 3.27 -4.56 -18.34
CA VAL A 21 3.05 -4.27 -16.91
C VAL A 21 3.64 -2.93 -16.50
N ASP A 22 4.83 -2.57 -17.02
CA ASP A 22 5.46 -1.28 -16.72
C ASP A 22 4.64 -0.10 -17.27
N GLU A 23 4.10 -0.21 -18.49
CA GLU A 23 3.22 0.81 -19.07
C GLU A 23 1.93 0.99 -18.26
N LEU A 24 1.33 -0.11 -17.82
CA LEU A 24 0.14 -0.09 -16.98
C LEU A 24 0.39 0.59 -15.63
N ILE A 25 1.51 0.25 -14.98
CA ILE A 25 1.94 0.86 -13.72
C ILE A 25 2.26 2.35 -13.92
N GLN A 26 2.92 2.72 -15.02
CA GLN A 26 3.21 4.12 -15.32
C GLN A 26 1.93 4.93 -15.51
N LYS A 27 0.95 4.40 -16.25
CA LYS A 27 -0.35 5.06 -16.43
C LYS A 27 -1.08 5.25 -15.10
N TYR A 28 -1.01 4.26 -14.21
CA TYR A 28 -1.53 4.41 -12.85
C TYR A 28 -0.79 5.51 -12.07
N ALA A 29 0.54 5.53 -12.12
CA ALA A 29 1.34 6.57 -11.47
C ALA A 29 1.00 7.97 -11.99
N ASP A 30 0.85 8.13 -13.30
CA ASP A 30 0.48 9.39 -13.95
C ASP A 30 -0.92 9.84 -13.54
N ALA A 31 -1.88 8.92 -13.43
CA ALA A 31 -3.23 9.21 -12.94
C ALA A 31 -3.23 9.75 -11.49
N LEU A 32 -2.23 9.38 -10.68
CA LEU A 32 -2.03 9.89 -9.32
C LEU A 32 -1.23 11.20 -9.24
N GLY A 33 -0.77 11.74 -10.37
CA GLY A 33 0.05 12.97 -10.44
C GLY A 33 1.54 12.74 -10.64
N GLY A 34 1.96 11.48 -10.87
CA GLY A 34 3.32 11.09 -11.21
C GLY A 34 4.23 10.84 -10.02
N LEU A 35 5.06 9.78 -10.10
CA LEU A 35 5.96 9.36 -9.02
C LEU A 35 6.93 10.48 -8.58
N ASP A 36 7.47 11.25 -9.52
CA ASP A 36 8.40 12.34 -9.22
C ASP A 36 7.78 13.45 -8.38
N ASN A 37 6.48 13.74 -8.57
CA ASN A 37 5.80 14.75 -7.76
C ASN A 37 5.46 14.21 -6.37
N ILE A 38 5.10 12.91 -6.27
CA ILE A 38 4.88 12.26 -4.97
C ILE A 38 6.16 12.26 -4.14
N LYS A 39 7.33 12.01 -4.76
CA LYS A 39 8.63 12.02 -4.08
C LYS A 39 9.08 13.40 -3.58
N LYS A 40 8.58 14.49 -4.18
CA LYS A 40 8.86 15.86 -3.71
C LYS A 40 8.11 16.20 -2.42
N ILE A 41 7.13 15.39 -2.02
CA ILE A 41 6.44 15.59 -0.75
C ILE A 41 7.32 15.06 0.38
N GLU A 42 7.73 15.96 1.27
CA GLU A 42 8.58 15.63 2.41
C GLU A 42 7.75 15.13 3.58
N THR A 43 6.59 15.74 3.81
CA THR A 43 5.70 15.42 4.92
C THR A 43 4.25 15.38 4.50
N CYS A 44 3.47 14.54 5.17
CA CYS A 44 2.03 14.45 4.99
C CYS A 44 1.35 14.25 6.33
N LYS A 45 0.28 15.02 6.58
CA LYS A 45 -0.63 14.81 7.70
C LYS A 45 -2.04 14.56 7.16
N MET A 46 -2.62 13.43 7.54
CA MET A 46 -3.98 13.06 7.18
C MET A 46 -4.80 12.89 8.46
N THR A 47 -5.99 13.47 8.49
CA THR A 47 -6.93 13.34 9.62
C THR A 47 -8.29 12.92 9.12
N GLY A 48 -8.96 12.07 9.88
CA GLY A 48 -10.31 11.63 9.55
C GLY A 48 -10.87 10.66 10.57
N THR A 49 -11.71 9.76 10.10
CA THR A 49 -12.42 8.78 10.93
C THR A 49 -12.30 7.38 10.36
N GLY A 50 -12.09 6.39 11.22
CA GLY A 50 -12.25 4.98 10.91
C GLY A 50 -13.54 4.42 11.51
N THR A 51 -14.07 3.36 10.93
CA THR A 51 -15.18 2.58 11.48
C THR A 51 -14.82 1.10 11.44
N GLN A 52 -14.90 0.43 12.59
CA GLN A 52 -14.67 -1.01 12.73
C GLN A 52 -15.77 -1.59 13.61
N GLN A 53 -16.45 -2.64 13.13
CA GLN A 53 -17.57 -3.29 13.85
C GLN A 53 -18.65 -2.31 14.36
N GLY A 54 -18.91 -1.23 13.60
CA GLY A 54 -19.89 -0.19 13.95
C GLY A 54 -19.40 0.86 14.95
N ILE A 55 -18.17 0.75 15.45
CA ILE A 55 -17.52 1.76 16.30
C ILE A 55 -16.75 2.72 15.40
N THR A 56 -17.07 4.01 15.46
CA THR A 56 -16.34 5.07 14.77
C THR A 56 -15.30 5.70 15.70
N PHE A 57 -14.10 5.94 15.18
CA PHE A 57 -12.97 6.50 15.92
C PHE A 57 -12.19 7.51 15.08
N PRO A 58 -11.62 8.57 15.69
CA PRO A 58 -10.68 9.46 15.01
C PRO A 58 -9.41 8.73 14.58
N VAL A 59 -8.88 9.15 13.42
CA VAL A 59 -7.61 8.67 12.86
C VAL A 59 -6.73 9.87 12.53
N THR A 60 -5.48 9.84 12.96
CA THR A 60 -4.44 10.77 12.52
C THR A 60 -3.23 10.00 12.01
N LEU A 61 -2.87 10.22 10.75
CA LEU A 61 -1.68 9.67 10.13
C LEU A 61 -0.70 10.80 9.83
N GLN A 62 0.54 10.65 10.28
CA GLN A 62 1.63 11.59 10.05
C GLN A 62 2.81 10.85 9.46
N ILE A 63 3.31 11.33 8.31
CA ILE A 63 4.37 10.70 7.54
C ILE A 63 5.47 11.72 7.28
N ILE A 64 6.71 11.33 7.53
CA ILE A 64 7.90 11.92 6.91
C ILE A 64 8.35 10.94 5.83
N ASN A 65 8.21 11.34 4.57
CA ASN A 65 8.23 10.43 3.43
C ASN A 65 9.52 9.61 3.36
N GLY A 66 9.39 8.28 3.40
CA GLY A 66 10.49 7.31 3.41
C GLY A 66 11.31 7.23 4.71
N LYS A 67 11.00 8.05 5.73
CA LYS A 67 11.76 8.13 6.98
C LYS A 67 10.97 7.64 8.20
N ALA A 68 9.76 8.14 8.39
CA ALA A 68 8.99 7.91 9.60
C ALA A 68 7.48 7.94 9.33
N MET A 69 6.73 7.17 10.11
CA MET A 69 5.28 7.28 10.14
C MET A 69 4.77 7.12 11.57
N ARG A 70 3.63 7.75 11.86
CA ARG A 70 2.87 7.55 13.09
C ARG A 70 1.38 7.55 12.77
N LEU A 71 0.69 6.50 13.17
CA LEU A 71 -0.75 6.33 13.08
C LEU A 71 -1.30 6.34 14.50
N ASP A 72 -2.11 7.34 14.81
CA ASP A 72 -2.89 7.41 16.05
C ASP A 72 -4.36 7.09 15.74
N VAL A 73 -4.93 6.16 16.51
CA VAL A 73 -6.34 5.78 16.49
C VAL A 73 -6.89 5.93 17.91
N GLU A 74 -8.04 6.59 18.08
CA GLU A 74 -8.62 6.84 19.40
C GLU A 74 -9.96 6.11 19.59
N VAL A 75 -9.96 5.06 20.41
CA VAL A 75 -11.14 4.23 20.67
C VAL A 75 -11.48 4.34 22.15
N MET A 76 -12.71 4.77 22.47
CA MET A 76 -13.21 4.89 23.85
C MET A 76 -12.27 5.68 24.79
N GLY A 77 -11.60 6.72 24.27
CA GLY A 77 -10.66 7.57 25.02
C GLY A 77 -9.27 6.96 25.23
N GLN A 78 -8.98 5.78 24.68
CA GLN A 78 -7.66 5.16 24.65
C GLN A 78 -7.03 5.30 23.27
N LYS A 79 -5.71 5.45 23.23
CA LYS A 79 -4.94 5.56 21.98
C LYS A 79 -4.31 4.21 21.61
N ILE A 80 -4.58 3.80 20.38
CA ILE A 80 -3.83 2.79 19.65
C ILE A 80 -2.82 3.53 18.77
N ILE A 81 -1.56 3.17 18.85
CA ILE A 81 -0.47 3.85 18.15
C ILE A 81 0.36 2.81 17.42
N ASN A 82 0.67 3.09 16.15
CA ASN A 82 1.72 2.40 15.39
C ASN A 82 2.70 3.44 14.89
N CYS A 83 3.99 3.18 15.07
CA CYS A 83 5.04 4.14 14.73
C CYS A 83 6.24 3.44 14.13
N TYR A 84 6.79 4.03 13.06
CA TYR A 84 8.10 3.72 12.53
C TYR A 84 8.97 4.97 12.53
N ASN A 85 10.23 4.81 12.91
CA ASN A 85 11.22 5.86 12.89
C ASN A 85 12.59 5.30 12.50
N ASN A 86 12.96 5.49 11.23
CA ASN A 86 14.31 5.29 10.70
C ASN A 86 15.02 4.00 11.21
N GLY A 87 14.37 2.85 10.99
CA GLY A 87 14.91 1.53 11.33
C GLY A 87 14.41 0.94 12.65
N THR A 88 13.70 1.72 13.46
CA THR A 88 13.02 1.24 14.68
C THR A 88 11.51 1.45 14.56
N GLY A 89 10.73 0.69 15.31
CA GLY A 89 9.29 0.85 15.36
C GLY A 89 8.74 0.49 16.71
N TRP A 90 7.58 1.04 17.06
CA TRP A 90 6.89 0.72 18.29
C TRP A 90 5.39 0.82 18.11
N LYS A 91 4.66 0.11 18.96
CA LYS A 91 3.20 0.15 19.04
C LYS A 91 2.71 0.29 20.46
N GLN A 92 1.47 0.74 20.59
CA GLN A 92 0.70 0.72 21.82
C GLN A 92 -0.72 0.32 21.47
N ASN A 93 -1.27 -0.69 22.14
CA ASN A 93 -2.64 -1.12 21.94
C ASN A 93 -3.20 -1.69 23.26
N PRO A 94 -3.85 -0.86 24.08
CA PRO A 94 -4.42 -1.30 25.36
C PRO A 94 -5.47 -2.41 25.22
N PHE A 95 -6.15 -2.49 24.07
CA PHE A 95 -7.15 -3.54 23.80
C PHE A 95 -6.51 -4.92 23.52
N GLU A 96 -5.21 -4.95 23.22
CA GLU A 96 -4.40 -6.17 23.07
C GLU A 96 -3.48 -6.40 24.28
N GLY A 97 -3.66 -5.63 25.37
CA GLY A 97 -2.83 -5.71 26.58
C GLY A 97 -1.46 -5.02 26.46
N ILE A 98 -1.22 -4.27 25.38
CA ILE A 98 0.00 -3.48 25.18
C ILE A 98 -0.24 -2.06 25.72
N GLU A 99 -0.22 -1.93 27.05
CA GLU A 99 -0.59 -0.68 27.74
C GLU A 99 0.43 0.45 27.57
N SER A 100 1.71 0.12 27.32
CA SER A 100 2.79 1.08 27.10
C SER A 100 3.46 0.86 25.74
N PRO A 101 4.13 1.89 25.17
CA PRO A 101 4.90 1.74 23.95
C PRO A 101 5.85 0.53 24.02
N THR A 102 5.73 -0.35 23.04
CA THR A 102 6.49 -1.59 22.93
C THR A 102 7.11 -1.68 21.55
N GLU A 103 8.38 -2.06 21.47
CA GLU A 103 9.10 -2.20 20.21
C GLU A 103 8.49 -3.26 19.29
N VAL A 104 8.51 -3.01 17.98
CA VAL A 104 8.17 -3.99 16.94
C VAL A 104 9.40 -4.38 16.13
N VAL A 105 9.46 -5.64 15.70
CA VAL A 105 10.61 -6.23 15.01
C VAL A 105 10.16 -7.02 13.77
N ASP A 106 11.13 -7.51 13.00
CA ASP A 106 10.93 -8.44 11.87
C ASP A 106 9.87 -7.96 10.86
N ASP A 107 8.93 -8.84 10.49
CA ASP A 107 7.89 -8.57 9.50
C ASP A 107 7.01 -7.37 9.88
N GLU A 108 6.68 -7.21 11.16
CA GLU A 108 5.87 -6.09 11.62
C GLU A 108 6.60 -4.76 11.41
N LEU A 109 7.90 -4.73 11.72
CA LEU A 109 8.74 -3.56 11.47
C LEU A 109 8.87 -3.26 9.96
N ALA A 110 8.99 -4.29 9.12
CA ALA A 110 9.02 -4.15 7.66
C ALA A 110 7.70 -3.58 7.11
N GLU A 111 6.57 -4.03 7.65
CA GLU A 111 5.24 -3.52 7.30
C GLU A 111 5.08 -2.05 7.69
N LEU A 112 5.51 -1.64 8.88
CA LEU A 112 5.48 -0.22 9.27
C LEU A 112 6.42 0.63 8.41
N LYS A 113 7.61 0.12 8.08
CA LYS A 113 8.54 0.79 7.15
C LYS A 113 7.88 1.05 5.79
N SER A 114 7.15 0.06 5.26
CA SER A 114 6.50 0.17 3.95
C SER A 114 5.47 1.32 3.88
N GLN A 115 4.88 1.68 5.03
CA GLN A 115 3.88 2.73 5.20
C GLN A 115 4.49 4.13 5.39
N THR A 116 5.82 4.26 5.46
CA THR A 116 6.50 5.57 5.50
C THR A 116 6.48 6.27 4.15
N TYR A 117 6.19 5.55 3.07
CA TYR A 117 6.22 6.09 1.72
C TYR A 117 4.81 6.52 1.29
N LEU A 118 4.71 7.73 0.76
CA LEU A 118 3.46 8.22 0.17
C LEU A 118 3.15 7.56 -1.19
N ALA A 119 4.19 7.12 -1.88
CA ALA A 119 4.04 6.36 -3.11
C ALA A 119 3.41 4.99 -2.83
N ASN A 120 2.46 4.62 -3.69
CA ASN A 120 1.91 3.27 -3.69
C ASN A 120 3.04 2.25 -4.01
N PRO A 121 3.19 1.13 -3.28
CA PRO A 121 4.27 0.17 -3.51
C PRO A 121 4.33 -0.39 -4.94
N LEU A 122 3.22 -0.33 -5.68
CA LEU A 122 3.18 -0.74 -7.08
C LEU A 122 3.89 0.26 -8.01
N ILE A 123 3.85 1.57 -7.73
CA ILE A 123 4.39 2.60 -8.64
C ILE A 123 5.91 2.77 -8.51
N ASP A 124 6.48 2.47 -7.34
CA ASP A 124 7.92 2.54 -7.06
C ASP A 124 8.52 1.14 -6.79
N TYR A 125 7.86 0.09 -7.28
CA TYR A 125 8.19 -1.30 -6.97
C TYR A 125 9.67 -1.65 -7.23
N LYS A 126 10.25 -1.14 -8.33
CA LYS A 126 11.67 -1.37 -8.68
C LYS A 126 12.63 -0.79 -7.66
N GLU A 127 12.33 0.40 -7.13
CA GLU A 127 13.17 1.08 -6.13
C GLU A 127 13.12 0.39 -4.78
N ARG A 128 11.98 -0.24 -4.48
CA ARG A 128 11.80 -1.08 -3.29
C ARG A 128 12.40 -2.49 -3.44
N GLY A 129 12.85 -2.86 -4.64
CA GLY A 129 13.32 -4.21 -4.96
C GLY A 129 12.19 -5.25 -5.09
N ASN A 130 10.93 -4.81 -5.09
CA ASN A 130 9.77 -5.67 -5.24
C ASN A 130 9.72 -6.26 -6.66
N THR A 131 8.98 -7.36 -6.83
CA THR A 131 8.71 -7.93 -8.16
C THR A 131 7.24 -7.79 -8.50
N VAL A 132 6.94 -7.66 -9.79
CA VAL A 132 5.57 -7.57 -10.30
C VAL A 132 5.37 -8.56 -11.45
N GLU A 133 4.18 -9.17 -11.48
CA GLU A 133 3.76 -10.11 -12.50
C GLU A 133 2.39 -9.69 -13.06
N LEU A 134 2.24 -9.67 -14.39
CA LEU A 134 0.93 -9.52 -15.03
C LEU A 134 0.27 -10.89 -15.17
N ALA A 135 -0.75 -11.13 -14.35
CA ALA A 135 -1.46 -12.41 -14.25
C ALA A 135 -2.74 -12.47 -15.11
N GLY A 136 -2.81 -11.67 -16.17
CA GLY A 136 -3.90 -11.65 -17.14
C GLY A 136 -4.97 -10.59 -16.87
N THR A 137 -6.18 -10.84 -17.40
CA THR A 137 -7.35 -9.96 -17.30
C THR A 137 -8.51 -10.72 -16.67
N GLU A 138 -9.26 -10.06 -15.81
CA GLU A 138 -10.41 -10.60 -15.09
C GLU A 138 -11.57 -9.60 -15.15
N ASN A 139 -12.81 -10.06 -15.31
CA ASN A 139 -13.98 -9.19 -15.24
C ASN A 139 -14.44 -9.07 -13.78
N ILE A 140 -14.37 -7.87 -13.22
CA ILE A 140 -14.79 -7.56 -11.85
C ILE A 140 -16.08 -6.75 -11.92
N ASN A 141 -17.21 -7.41 -11.63
CA ASN A 141 -18.54 -6.79 -11.61
C ASN A 141 -18.87 -5.99 -12.89
N GLY A 142 -18.55 -6.54 -14.06
CA GLY A 142 -18.80 -5.89 -15.35
C GLY A 142 -17.69 -4.95 -15.82
N THR A 143 -16.62 -4.77 -15.04
CA THR A 143 -15.45 -3.96 -15.42
C THR A 143 -14.27 -4.87 -15.74
N ASP A 144 -13.71 -4.77 -16.94
CA ASP A 144 -12.50 -5.51 -17.29
C ASP A 144 -11.29 -4.94 -16.55
N ALA A 145 -10.55 -5.80 -15.86
CA ALA A 145 -9.45 -5.43 -15.00
C ALA A 145 -8.19 -6.23 -15.32
N SER A 146 -7.05 -5.55 -15.44
CA SER A 146 -5.74 -6.20 -15.47
C SER A 146 -5.35 -6.64 -14.06
N LYS A 147 -4.99 -7.91 -13.92
CA LYS A 147 -4.56 -8.52 -12.66
C LYS A 147 -3.05 -8.45 -12.54
N ILE A 148 -2.54 -7.72 -11.56
CA ILE A 148 -1.10 -7.60 -11.28
C ILE A 148 -0.81 -8.20 -9.91
N ILE A 149 0.22 -9.01 -9.79
CA ILE A 149 0.67 -9.57 -8.51
C ILE A 149 2.00 -8.91 -8.16
N LEU A 150 2.02 -8.13 -7.08
CA LEU A 150 3.24 -7.59 -6.49
C LEU A 150 3.72 -8.54 -5.38
N THR A 151 5.00 -8.88 -5.39
CA THR A 151 5.66 -9.60 -4.29
C THR A 151 6.62 -8.66 -3.58
N ASP A 152 6.41 -8.46 -2.28
CA ASP A 152 7.25 -7.64 -1.44
C ASP A 152 8.61 -8.30 -1.21
N ALA A 153 9.70 -7.55 -1.40
CA ALA A 153 11.05 -8.09 -1.33
C ALA A 153 11.52 -8.41 0.09
N ALA A 154 10.99 -7.72 1.10
CA ALA A 154 11.39 -7.88 2.48
C ALA A 154 10.67 -9.03 3.17
N THR A 155 9.37 -9.17 2.89
CA THR A 155 8.48 -10.13 3.58
C THR A 155 8.08 -11.31 2.70
N GLY A 156 8.25 -11.22 1.37
CA GLY A 156 7.75 -12.23 0.42
C GLY A 156 6.22 -12.23 0.26
N LYS A 157 5.49 -11.35 0.96
CA LYS A 157 4.03 -11.27 0.92
C LYS A 157 3.56 -10.76 -0.44
N LYS A 158 2.44 -11.31 -0.91
CA LYS A 158 1.84 -10.94 -2.20
C LYS A 158 0.67 -9.99 -2.01
N THR A 159 0.58 -9.01 -2.90
CA THR A 159 -0.59 -8.15 -3.07
C THR A 159 -1.05 -8.22 -4.52
N THR A 160 -2.29 -8.63 -4.73
CA THR A 160 -2.92 -8.66 -6.05
C THR A 160 -3.66 -7.34 -6.28
N TYR A 161 -3.34 -6.64 -7.35
CA TYR A 161 -4.01 -5.43 -7.80
C TYR A 161 -4.93 -5.78 -8.98
N TYR A 162 -6.17 -5.30 -8.93
CA TYR A 162 -7.11 -5.37 -10.03
C TYR A 162 -7.28 -3.95 -10.59
N LEU A 163 -6.52 -3.62 -11.63
CA LEU A 163 -6.54 -2.29 -12.23
C LEU A 163 -7.55 -2.25 -13.38
N ASP A 164 -8.45 -1.28 -13.37
CA ASP A 164 -9.39 -1.02 -14.46
C ASP A 164 -8.63 -0.86 -15.79
N ALA A 165 -9.03 -1.60 -16.83
CA ALA A 165 -8.29 -1.63 -18.09
C ALA A 165 -8.30 -0.28 -18.84
N GLN A 166 -9.30 0.58 -18.59
CA GLN A 166 -9.44 1.87 -19.27
C GLN A 166 -8.68 2.99 -18.54
N THR A 167 -8.72 3.01 -17.21
CA THR A 167 -8.18 4.10 -16.38
C THR A 167 -6.87 3.72 -15.68
N SER A 168 -6.57 2.43 -15.56
CA SER A 168 -5.46 1.88 -14.78
C SER A 168 -5.54 2.18 -13.28
N MET A 169 -6.70 2.66 -12.80
CA MET A 169 -6.97 2.85 -11.38
C MET A 169 -7.34 1.52 -10.73
N PRO A 170 -6.94 1.26 -9.47
CA PRO A 170 -7.31 0.05 -8.78
C PRO A 170 -8.82 0.02 -8.50
N ILE A 171 -9.49 -1.02 -8.99
CA ILE A 171 -10.86 -1.38 -8.59
C ILE A 171 -10.83 -1.93 -7.17
N LYS A 172 -9.88 -2.85 -6.91
CA LYS A 172 -9.59 -3.41 -5.59
C LYS A 172 -8.16 -3.94 -5.53
N THR A 173 -7.67 -4.15 -4.31
CA THR A 173 -6.48 -4.97 -4.06
C THR A 173 -6.83 -6.11 -3.12
N VAL A 174 -6.15 -7.25 -3.26
CA VAL A 174 -6.31 -8.42 -2.39
C VAL A 174 -4.96 -8.77 -1.80
N SER A 175 -4.91 -8.96 -0.49
CA SER A 175 -3.69 -9.36 0.22
C SER A 175 -4.02 -10.27 1.38
N THR A 176 -3.16 -11.24 1.66
CA THR A 176 -3.26 -12.06 2.88
C THR A 176 -2.83 -11.22 4.08
N ARG A 177 -3.61 -11.30 5.16
CA ARG A 177 -3.34 -10.66 6.45
C ARG A 177 -3.54 -11.66 7.57
N ASP A 178 -2.69 -11.61 8.58
CA ASP A 178 -2.94 -12.30 9.84
C ASP A 178 -4.01 -11.51 10.62
N ILE A 179 -5.11 -12.18 10.94
CA ILE A 179 -6.18 -11.63 11.77
C ILE A 179 -6.44 -12.64 12.87
N ASN A 180 -6.01 -12.31 14.09
CA ASN A 180 -6.10 -13.17 15.27
C ASN A 180 -5.42 -14.54 15.08
N GLY A 181 -4.25 -14.58 14.43
CA GLY A 181 -3.48 -15.81 14.18
C GLY A 181 -3.97 -16.64 12.99
N MET A 182 -4.90 -16.12 12.20
CA MET A 182 -5.42 -16.76 10.99
C MET A 182 -5.09 -15.92 9.77
N GLU A 183 -4.50 -16.55 8.76
CA GLU A 183 -4.29 -15.91 7.45
C GLU A 183 -5.63 -15.81 6.70
N MET A 184 -6.06 -14.58 6.45
CA MET A 184 -7.30 -14.27 5.74
C MET A 184 -7.00 -13.44 4.50
N GLU A 185 -7.70 -13.71 3.40
CA GLU A 185 -7.69 -12.82 2.24
C GLU A 185 -8.52 -11.57 2.56
N VAL A 186 -7.89 -10.41 2.46
CA VAL A 186 -8.53 -9.11 2.68
C VAL A 186 -8.61 -8.37 1.36
N GLU A 187 -9.83 -8.08 0.93
CA GLU A 187 -10.09 -7.16 -0.18
C GLU A 187 -10.02 -5.72 0.33
N THR A 188 -9.39 -4.83 -0.41
CA THR A 188 -9.33 -3.39 -0.12
C THR A 188 -9.87 -2.61 -1.30
N PHE A 189 -10.75 -1.67 -1.02
CA PHE A 189 -11.31 -0.71 -1.98
C PHE A 189 -10.86 0.69 -1.58
N SER A 190 -10.54 1.53 -2.56
CA SER A 190 -10.14 2.93 -2.32
C SER A 190 -10.95 3.84 -3.25
N ASP A 191 -11.52 4.91 -2.71
CA ASP A 191 -12.45 5.79 -3.42
C ASP A 191 -12.37 7.24 -2.88
N ASP A 192 -13.23 8.14 -3.37
CA ASP A 192 -13.26 9.59 -3.09
C ASP A 192 -11.92 10.24 -3.47
N LEU A 193 -11.55 10.09 -4.75
CA LEU A 193 -10.30 10.62 -5.28
C LEU A 193 -10.34 12.15 -5.33
N LYS A 194 -9.42 12.82 -4.62
CA LYS A 194 -9.30 14.29 -4.60
C LYS A 194 -7.94 14.77 -5.07
N ASP A 195 -7.96 15.87 -5.81
CA ASP A 195 -6.76 16.57 -6.24
C ASP A 195 -6.28 17.53 -5.14
N ILE A 196 -5.02 17.38 -4.73
CA ILE A 196 -4.37 18.13 -3.67
C ILE A 196 -2.98 18.51 -4.18
N ASN A 197 -2.84 19.78 -4.58
CA ASN A 197 -1.60 20.31 -5.16
C ASN A 197 -1.09 19.52 -6.38
N GLY A 198 -1.99 19.03 -7.25
CA GLY A 198 -1.64 18.28 -8.47
C GLY A 198 -1.35 16.80 -8.23
N LEU A 199 -1.53 16.31 -7.01
CA LEU A 199 -1.47 14.89 -6.66
C LEU A 199 -2.88 14.41 -6.32
N LYS A 200 -3.22 13.18 -6.70
CA LYS A 200 -4.53 12.59 -6.38
C LYS A 200 -4.44 11.64 -5.20
N PHE A 201 -5.30 11.86 -4.20
CA PHE A 201 -5.39 11.04 -3.00
C PHE A 201 -6.75 10.39 -2.90
N PHE A 202 -6.77 9.08 -2.62
CA PHE A 202 -7.99 8.39 -2.21
C PHE A 202 -8.34 8.81 -0.79
N MET A 203 -9.47 9.49 -0.63
CA MET A 203 -9.91 10.01 0.67
C MET A 203 -10.72 8.98 1.45
N SER A 204 -11.06 7.85 0.87
CA SER A 204 -11.71 6.75 1.57
C SER A 204 -11.10 5.40 1.20
N ARG A 205 -11.12 4.49 2.17
CA ARG A 205 -10.64 3.11 2.04
C ARG A 205 -11.56 2.19 2.81
N SER A 206 -11.96 1.07 2.25
CA SER A 206 -12.64 -0.01 2.98
C SER A 206 -11.95 -1.34 2.79
N GLN A 207 -12.03 -2.19 3.81
CA GLN A 207 -11.48 -3.53 3.83
C GLN A 207 -12.60 -4.53 4.09
N LYS A 208 -12.60 -5.62 3.33
CA LYS A 208 -13.63 -6.65 3.39
C LYS A 208 -13.02 -8.05 3.48
N ILE A 209 -13.72 -8.93 4.18
CA ILE A 209 -13.49 -10.38 4.21
C ILE A 209 -14.82 -11.02 3.84
N ASP A 210 -14.80 -11.93 2.86
CA ASP A 210 -16.00 -12.62 2.37
C ASP A 210 -17.18 -11.67 2.06
N GLY A 211 -16.85 -10.48 1.52
CA GLY A 211 -17.81 -9.43 1.18
C GLY A 211 -18.32 -8.57 2.35
N GLN A 212 -18.00 -8.94 3.61
CA GLN A 212 -18.34 -8.16 4.80
C GLN A 212 -17.27 -7.09 5.08
N GLU A 213 -17.68 -5.84 5.26
CA GLU A 213 -16.77 -4.77 5.67
C GLU A 213 -16.30 -4.95 7.12
N ILE A 214 -14.98 -5.04 7.28
CA ILE A 214 -14.31 -5.19 8.58
C ILE A 214 -13.69 -3.89 9.07
N LEU A 215 -13.32 -2.99 8.17
CA LEU A 215 -12.77 -1.66 8.47
C LEU A 215 -13.08 -0.71 7.32
N SER A 216 -13.49 0.51 7.63
CA SER A 216 -13.47 1.64 6.70
C SER A 216 -12.75 2.83 7.31
N ILE A 217 -12.06 3.62 6.48
CA ILE A 217 -11.38 4.85 6.85
C ILE A 217 -11.81 5.92 5.85
N LYS A 218 -12.14 7.10 6.35
CA LYS A 218 -12.38 8.30 5.55
C LYS A 218 -11.52 9.43 6.08
N PHE A 219 -10.70 10.03 5.23
CA PHE A 219 -9.93 11.22 5.52
C PHE A 219 -10.75 12.47 5.19
N ASP A 220 -10.80 13.38 6.15
CA ASP A 220 -11.44 14.69 5.96
C ASP A 220 -10.45 15.72 5.44
N LYS A 221 -9.16 15.55 5.79
CA LYS A 221 -8.10 16.49 5.45
C LYS A 221 -6.80 15.76 5.13
N VAL A 222 -6.09 16.26 4.13
CA VAL A 222 -4.72 15.89 3.79
C VAL A 222 -3.94 17.18 3.64
N GLU A 223 -2.81 17.26 4.35
CA GLU A 223 -1.94 18.42 4.40
C GLU A 223 -0.53 17.98 3.99
N LEU A 224 -0.01 18.57 2.92
CA LEU A 224 1.29 18.21 2.35
C LEU A 224 2.33 19.26 2.71
N ASN A 225 3.57 18.84 2.95
CA ASN A 225 4.71 19.70 3.25
C ASN A 225 4.46 20.64 4.44
N VAL A 226 3.69 20.16 5.42
CA VAL A 226 3.48 20.84 6.70
C VAL A 226 4.53 20.39 7.73
N PRO A 227 4.97 21.26 8.64
CA PRO A 227 5.91 20.86 9.68
C PRO A 227 5.30 19.76 10.56
N ILE A 228 6.10 18.71 10.83
CA ILE A 228 5.77 17.63 11.76
C ILE A 228 6.83 17.66 12.87
N ASP A 229 6.38 17.64 14.13
CA ASP A 229 7.29 17.51 15.27
C ASP A 229 7.86 16.09 15.29
N GLU A 230 9.16 15.93 15.02
CA GLU A 230 9.81 14.62 15.02
C GLU A 230 9.82 13.93 16.40
N SER A 231 9.57 14.67 17.48
CA SER A 231 9.49 14.11 18.83
C SER A 231 8.37 13.08 18.97
N ILE A 232 7.30 13.18 18.15
CA ILE A 232 6.17 12.25 18.20
C ILE A 232 6.55 10.83 17.76
N PHE A 233 7.64 10.65 17.02
CA PHE A 233 8.05 9.32 16.55
C PHE A 233 8.94 8.59 17.56
N LYS A 234 9.32 9.26 18.65
CA LYS A 234 10.09 8.65 19.74
C LYS A 234 9.13 7.90 20.66
N MET A 235 9.65 6.79 21.19
CA MET A 235 9.01 6.01 22.23
C MET A 235 8.94 6.79 23.55
#